data_AF-A0A948SV53-F1
#
_entry.id   AF-A0A948SV53-F1
#
_cell.length_a   1.000
_cell.length_b   1.000
_cell.length_c   1.000
_cell.angle_alpha   90.00
_cell.angle_beta   90.00
_cell.angle_gamma   90.00
#
_symmetry.space_group_name_H-M   'P 1'
#
loop_
_entity.id
_entity.type
_entity.pdbx_description
1 polymer ?
#
loop_
_entity_poly.entity_id
_entity_poly.type
_entity_poly.pdbx_seq_one_letter_code
_entity_poly.pdbx_strand_id
1 'polypeptide(L)'
;MSRKPTRERILEEALDRFGSAGIDATSLDDIARGVGVAKQTLLYWFASKEELVVAVLQRVADELTLEVGAAVRGAPHGFARVEAAVTAVFRPAVRRPALLPRARTQPLEPRPGRRGGVANEAARRTCGRLHRRRDGCGSPASS
;
A
#
# COMPACT_ATOMS: atom_id res chain seq x y z
N MET A 1 -24.87 10.15 14.39
CA MET A 1 -23.64 9.34 14.15
C MET A 1 -22.52 10.32 13.83
N SER A 2 -21.56 10.50 14.73
CA SER A 2 -20.45 11.45 14.51
C SER A 2 -19.55 10.92 13.39
N ARG A 3 -19.26 11.74 12.37
CA ARG A 3 -18.38 11.35 11.26
C ARG A 3 -16.98 11.14 11.82
N LYS A 4 -16.39 9.94 11.62
CA LYS A 4 -15.02 9.67 12.07
C LYS A 4 -14.05 10.74 11.53
N PRO A 5 -13.11 11.24 12.36
CA PRO A 5 -12.05 12.13 11.92
C PRO A 5 -11.33 11.62 10.67
N THR A 6 -10.92 12.52 9.77
CA THR A 6 -10.22 12.15 8.53
C THR A 6 -8.98 11.30 8.80
N ARG A 7 -8.22 11.60 9.85
CA ARG A 7 -7.05 10.82 10.28
C ARG A 7 -7.39 9.35 10.56
N GLU A 8 -8.50 9.10 11.27
CA GLU A 8 -8.93 7.73 11.59
C GLU A 8 -9.36 6.97 10.35
N ARG A 9 -10.06 7.64 9.43
CA ARG A 9 -10.46 7.03 8.15
C ARG A 9 -9.26 6.63 7.31
N ILE A 10 -8.19 7.43 7.33
CA ILE A 10 -6.91 7.11 6.66
C ILE A 10 -6.26 5.89 7.31
N LEU A 11 -6.22 5.81 8.64
CA LEU A 11 -5.65 4.66 9.35
C LEU A 11 -6.43 3.37 9.08
N GLU A 12 -7.77 3.44 9.01
CA GLU A 12 -8.61 2.28 8.70
C GLU A 12 -8.38 1.76 7.27
N GLU A 13 -8.40 2.63 6.26
CA GLU A 13 -8.10 2.24 4.89
C GLU A 13 -6.66 1.71 4.73
N ALA A 14 -5.70 2.34 5.41
CA ALA A 14 -4.30 1.91 5.37
C ALA A 14 -4.14 0.52 5.99
N LEU A 15 -4.76 0.25 7.13
CA LEU A 15 -4.77 -1.06 7.77
C LEU A 15 -5.32 -2.14 6.84
N ASP A 16 -6.47 -1.88 6.21
CA ASP A 16 -7.11 -2.84 5.31
C ASP A 16 -6.26 -3.14 4.07
N ARG A 17 -5.63 -2.12 3.49
CA ARG A 17 -4.73 -2.30 2.33
C ARG A 17 -3.43 -2.98 2.70
N PHE A 18 -2.80 -2.59 3.80
CA PHE A 18 -1.57 -3.23 4.26
C PHE A 18 -1.79 -4.71 4.59
N GLY A 19 -2.94 -5.06 5.17
CA GLY A 19 -3.30 -6.45 5.40
C GLY A 19 -3.60 -7.24 4.12
N SER A 20 -4.34 -6.65 3.18
CA SER A 20 -4.81 -7.36 1.98
C SER A 20 -3.81 -7.42 0.82
N ALA A 21 -3.03 -6.36 0.60
CA ALA A 21 -2.09 -6.23 -0.51
C ALA A 21 -0.62 -6.22 -0.06
N GLY A 22 -0.35 -6.01 1.23
CA GLY A 22 0.99 -5.81 1.77
C GLY A 22 1.44 -4.35 1.71
N ILE A 23 2.46 -4.03 2.51
CA ILE A 23 3.00 -2.68 2.62
C ILE A 23 3.62 -2.24 1.28
N ASP A 24 4.52 -3.04 0.70
CA ASP A 24 5.24 -2.67 -0.53
C ASP A 24 4.31 -2.36 -1.71
N ALA A 25 3.26 -3.16 -1.89
CA ALA A 25 2.31 -3.01 -2.99
C ALA A 25 1.30 -1.87 -2.82
N THR A 26 1.20 -1.29 -1.62
CA THR A 26 0.25 -0.21 -1.33
C THR A 26 0.92 1.16 -1.49
N SER A 27 0.37 2.02 -2.36
CA SER A 27 0.83 3.41 -2.49
C SER A 27 -0.01 4.39 -1.65
N LEU A 28 0.56 5.54 -1.31
CA LEU A 28 -0.19 6.62 -0.63
C LEU A 28 -1.35 7.14 -1.49
N ASP A 29 -1.23 7.06 -2.81
CA ASP A 29 -2.30 7.47 -3.74
C ASP A 29 -3.47 6.50 -3.72
N ASP A 30 -3.22 5.21 -3.54
CA ASP A 30 -4.27 4.21 -3.41
C ASP A 30 -5.08 4.38 -2.13
N ILE A 31 -4.41 4.70 -1.03
CA ILE A 31 -5.05 4.99 0.27
C ILE A 31 -5.87 6.29 0.17
N ALA A 32 -5.28 7.36 -0.38
CA ALA A 32 -5.97 8.63 -0.56
C ALA A 32 -7.26 8.47 -1.40
N ARG A 33 -7.19 7.67 -2.47
CA ARG A 33 -8.33 7.34 -3.33
C ARG A 33 -9.41 6.54 -2.58
N GLY A 34 -9.01 5.57 -1.75
CA GLY A 34 -9.94 4.78 -0.94
C GLY A 34 -10.74 5.61 0.07
N VAL A 35 -10.08 6.59 0.71
CA VAL A 35 -10.74 7.48 1.67
C VAL A 35 -11.47 8.65 0.98
N GLY A 36 -11.20 8.90 -0.30
CA GLY A 36 -11.75 10.04 -1.04
C GLY A 36 -11.16 11.38 -0.62
N VAL A 37 -9.85 11.41 -0.36
CA VAL A 37 -9.10 12.63 -0.02
C VAL A 37 -7.98 12.87 -1.03
N ALA A 38 -7.53 14.12 -1.16
CA ALA A 38 -6.35 14.42 -1.97
C ALA A 38 -5.08 13.86 -1.31
N LYS A 39 -4.10 13.46 -2.13
CA LYS A 39 -2.77 13.03 -1.64
C LYS A 39 -2.15 14.05 -0.69
N GLN A 40 -2.27 15.34 -1.02
CA GLN A 40 -1.75 16.44 -0.20
C GLN A 40 -2.39 16.47 1.21
N THR A 41 -3.68 16.15 1.30
CA THR A 41 -4.38 16.04 2.59
C THR A 41 -3.90 14.85 3.40
N LEU A 42 -3.59 13.72 2.77
CA LEU A 42 -2.99 12.58 3.45
C LEU A 42 -1.59 12.94 3.96
N LEU A 43 -0.76 13.57 3.12
CA LEU A 43 0.60 13.98 3.46
C LEU A 43 0.66 15.02 4.58
N TYR A 44 -0.40 15.80 4.77
CA TYR A 44 -0.55 16.68 5.93
C TYR A 44 -0.65 15.90 7.26
N TRP A 45 -1.30 14.73 7.25
CA TRP A 45 -1.45 13.90 8.46
C TRP A 45 -0.29 12.93 8.67
N PHE A 46 0.32 12.45 7.58
CA PHE A 46 1.40 11.48 7.59
C PHE A 46 2.41 11.87 6.52
N ALA A 47 3.58 12.36 6.92
CA ALA A 47 4.57 12.93 5.99
C ALA A 47 5.18 11.87 5.06
N SER A 48 5.15 10.59 5.46
CA SER A 48 5.65 9.49 4.65
C SER A 48 4.82 8.22 4.77
N LYS A 49 5.10 7.26 3.88
CA LYS A 49 4.53 5.91 3.94
C LYS A 49 5.00 5.18 5.19
N GLU A 50 6.27 5.35 5.57
CA GLU A 50 6.86 4.76 6.76
C GLU A 50 6.17 5.25 8.02
N GLU A 51 5.89 6.57 8.10
CA GLU A 51 5.15 7.15 9.22
C GLU A 51 3.73 6.61 9.31
N LEU A 52 3.04 6.48 8.17
CA LEU A 52 1.71 5.88 8.13
C LEU A 52 1.73 4.40 8.57
N VAL A 53 2.74 3.64 8.15
CA VAL A 53 2.92 2.24 8.57
C VAL A 53 3.13 2.16 10.09
N VAL A 54 4.02 2.98 10.64
CA VAL A 54 4.26 3.03 12.10
C VAL A 54 2.97 3.39 12.84
N ALA A 55 2.22 4.39 12.37
CA ALA A 55 0.98 4.79 13.01
C ALA A 55 -0.09 3.69 12.97
N VAL A 56 -0.19 2.93 11.88
CA VAL A 56 -1.08 1.76 11.77
C VAL A 56 -0.64 0.66 12.74
N LEU A 57 0.65 0.35 12.80
CA LEU A 57 1.19 -0.68 13.70
C LEU A 57 0.97 -0.31 15.18
N GLN A 58 1.21 0.96 15.55
CA GLN A 58 0.94 1.48 16.89
C GLN A 58 -0.53 1.31 17.25
N ARG A 59 -1.45 1.69 16.35
CA ARG A 59 -2.88 1.51 16.59
C ARG A 59 -3.24 0.04 16.85
N VAL A 60 -2.71 -0.88 16.05
CA VAL A 60 -2.96 -2.32 16.23
C VAL A 60 -2.37 -2.82 17.56
N ALA A 61 -1.18 -2.35 17.93
CA ALA A 61 -0.54 -2.70 19.20
C ALA A 61 -1.32 -2.19 20.41
N ASP A 62 -1.87 -0.98 20.33
CA ASP A 62 -2.71 -0.38 21.37
C ASP A 62 -4.02 -1.15 21.52
N GLU A 63 -4.70 -1.45 20.41
CA GLU A 63 -5.91 -2.29 20.38
C GLU A 63 -5.63 -3.66 21.03
N LEU A 64 -4.51 -4.30 20.65
CA LEU A 64 -4.12 -5.60 21.19
C LEU A 64 -3.81 -5.54 22.70
N THR A 65 -3.11 -4.50 23.15
CA THR A 65 -2.74 -4.33 24.56
C THR A 65 -4.00 -4.18 25.43
N LEU A 66 -5.00 -3.44 24.94
CA LEU A 66 -6.29 -3.30 25.60
C LEU A 66 -7.04 -4.63 25.68
N GLU A 67 -7.11 -5.38 24.58
CA GLU A 67 -7.78 -6.69 24.53
C GLU A 67 -7.12 -7.73 25.44
N VAL A 68 -5.79 -7.86 25.36
CA VAL A 68 -5.00 -8.79 26.19
C VAL A 68 -5.13 -8.40 27.66
N GLY A 69 -5.01 -7.11 27.99
CA GLY A 69 -5.18 -6.62 29.36
C GLY A 69 -6.57 -6.93 29.92
N ALA A 70 -7.62 -6.78 29.12
CA ALA A 70 -8.98 -7.12 29.52
C ALA A 70 -9.16 -8.64 29.74
N ALA A 71 -8.63 -9.47 28.83
CA ALA A 71 -8.69 -10.92 28.95
C ALA A 71 -7.96 -11.44 30.20
N VAL A 72 -6.76 -10.90 30.48
CA VAL A 72 -5.96 -11.26 31.65
C VAL A 72 -6.64 -10.86 32.96
N ARG A 73 -7.29 -9.68 33.00
CA ARG A 73 -8.05 -9.23 34.18
C ARG A 73 -9.29 -10.08 34.45
N GLY A 74 -9.96 -10.56 33.39
CA GLY A 74 -11.12 -11.44 33.51
C GLY A 74 -10.80 -12.90 33.85
N ALA A 75 -9.53 -13.31 33.74
CA ALA A 75 -9.12 -14.69 33.95
C ALA A 75 -8.76 -15.01 35.42
N PRO A 76 -9.04 -16.23 35.89
CA PRO A 76 -8.53 -16.76 37.16
C PRO A 76 -7.00 -16.69 37.23
N HIS A 77 -6.43 -16.70 38.43
CA HIS A 77 -4.98 -16.59 38.66
C HIS A 77 -4.17 -17.77 38.06
N GLY A 78 -2.85 -17.59 37.97
CA GLY A 78 -1.93 -18.64 37.51
C GLY A 78 -2.00 -18.88 36.00
N PHE A 79 -2.03 -20.15 35.61
CA PHE A 79 -1.95 -20.58 34.20
C PHE A 79 -3.12 -20.06 33.35
N ALA A 80 -4.30 -19.88 33.96
CA ALA A 80 -5.48 -19.34 33.27
C ALA A 80 -5.27 -17.90 32.74
N ARG A 81 -4.42 -17.09 33.37
CA ARG A 81 -4.04 -15.76 32.83
C ARG A 81 -3.15 -15.87 31.59
N VAL A 82 -2.25 -16.86 31.58
CA VAL A 82 -1.37 -17.11 30.43
C VAL A 82 -2.20 -17.60 29.25
N GLU A 83 -3.10 -18.56 29.49
CA GLU A 83 -4.03 -19.05 28.47
C GLU A 83 -4.93 -17.94 27.92
N ALA A 84 -5.47 -17.08 28.79
CA ALA A 84 -6.28 -15.94 28.37
C ALA A 84 -5.48 -14.91 27.56
N ALA A 85 -4.24 -14.62 27.92
CA ALA A 85 -3.36 -13.73 27.16
C ALA A 85 -3.04 -14.31 25.77
N VAL A 86 -2.64 -15.58 25.72
CA VAL A 86 -2.33 -16.30 24.47
C VAL A 86 -3.57 -16.30 23.56
N THR A 87 -4.72 -16.69 24.08
CA THR A 87 -5.98 -16.72 23.32
C THR A 87 -6.39 -15.33 22.82
N ALA A 88 -6.19 -14.29 23.63
CA ALA A 88 -6.49 -12.91 23.25
C ALA A 88 -5.56 -12.41 22.13
N VAL A 89 -4.27 -12.77 22.14
CA VAL A 89 -3.33 -12.41 21.07
C VAL A 89 -3.71 -13.00 19.71
N PHE A 90 -4.23 -14.23 19.69
CA PHE A 90 -4.61 -14.90 18.45
C PHE A 90 -6.01 -14.54 17.94
N ARG A 91 -6.84 -13.86 18.75
CA ARG A 91 -8.23 -13.53 18.41
C ARG A 91 -8.39 -12.45 17.31
N PRO A 92 -7.57 -11.38 17.28
CA PRO A 92 -7.59 -10.40 16.19
C PRO A 92 -7.32 -11.03 14.82
N ALA A 93 -6.48 -12.05 14.75
CA ALA A 93 -6.19 -12.79 13.51
C ALA A 93 -7.41 -13.54 12.95
N VAL A 94 -8.42 -13.82 13.78
CA VAL A 94 -9.68 -14.49 13.39
C VAL A 94 -10.81 -13.50 13.10
N ARG A 95 -10.78 -12.29 13.69
CA ARG A 95 -11.84 -11.26 13.50
C ARG A 95 -11.56 -10.27 12.37
N ARG A 96 -10.31 -10.06 11.96
CA ARG A 96 -9.97 -9.24 10.79
C ARG A 96 -9.34 -10.12 9.71
N PRO A 97 -10.14 -10.71 8.77
CA PRO A 97 -9.61 -11.47 7.65
C PRO A 97 -8.72 -10.64 6.71
N ALA A 98 -8.68 -9.31 6.88
CA ALA A 98 -7.71 -8.45 6.24
C ALA A 98 -6.27 -8.68 6.77
N LEU A 99 -6.08 -9.09 8.02
CA LEU A 99 -4.76 -9.42 8.59
C LEU A 99 -4.27 -10.83 8.23
N LEU A 100 -5.16 -11.70 7.76
CA LEU A 100 -4.75 -12.93 7.10
C LEU A 100 -4.25 -12.55 5.72
N PRO A 101 -2.96 -12.79 5.40
CA PRO A 101 -2.55 -12.77 4.00
C PRO A 101 -3.50 -13.72 3.29
N ARG A 102 -4.37 -13.21 2.42
CA ARG A 102 -5.08 -14.09 1.50
C ARG A 102 -3.97 -14.86 0.82
N ALA A 103 -3.96 -16.18 1.02
CA ALA A 103 -3.07 -17.07 0.33
C ALA A 103 -3.34 -16.91 -1.17
N ARG A 104 -2.71 -15.90 -1.78
CA ARG A 104 -2.48 -15.86 -3.20
C ARG A 104 -1.49 -16.99 -3.39
N THR A 105 -2.00 -18.15 -3.80
CA THR A 105 -1.22 -19.19 -4.46
C THR A 105 -0.78 -18.68 -5.84
N GLN A 106 -0.18 -17.48 -5.90
CA GLN A 106 0.62 -17.09 -7.03
C GLN A 106 2.05 -17.52 -6.70
N PRO A 107 2.66 -18.34 -7.55
CA PRO A 107 4.10 -18.59 -7.50
C PRO A 107 4.85 -17.26 -7.35
N LEU A 108 5.87 -17.27 -6.50
CA LEU A 108 6.82 -16.17 -6.34
C LEU A 108 7.50 -15.90 -7.69
N GLU A 109 6.93 -15.00 -8.48
CA GLU A 109 7.64 -14.45 -9.63
C GLU A 109 8.80 -13.57 -9.13
N PRO A 110 10.01 -13.71 -9.70
CA PRO A 110 11.16 -12.91 -9.29
C PRO A 110 10.89 -11.42 -9.51
N ARG A 111 11.19 -10.59 -8.50
CA ARG A 111 11.02 -9.13 -8.58
C ARG A 111 11.83 -8.57 -9.77
N PRO A 112 11.21 -7.93 -10.77
CA PRO A 112 11.97 -7.23 -11.80
C PRO A 112 12.63 -5.99 -11.18
N GLY A 113 13.89 -5.81 -11.54
CA GLY A 113 14.81 -4.85 -10.97
C GLY A 113 14.27 -3.42 -10.91
N ARG A 114 14.58 -2.79 -9.78
CA ARG A 114 14.49 -1.36 -9.53
C ARG A 114 15.35 -0.61 -10.56
N ARG A 115 14.79 -0.22 -11.71
CA ARG A 115 15.36 0.83 -12.58
C ARG A 115 14.53 2.10 -12.43
N GLY A 116 14.86 2.87 -11.40
CA GLY A 116 14.52 4.28 -11.34
C GLY A 116 15.43 5.03 -12.32
N GLY A 117 14.82 5.77 -13.24
CA GLY A 117 15.51 6.50 -14.29
C GLY A 117 16.26 7.72 -13.77
N VAL A 118 17.44 7.96 -14.34
CA VAL A 118 17.95 9.30 -14.53
C VAL A 118 17.62 9.64 -15.99
N ALA A 119 16.60 10.47 -16.18
CA ALA A 119 16.35 11.10 -17.46
C ALA A 119 17.53 12.05 -17.74
N ASN A 120 18.24 11.85 -18.85
CA ASN A 120 19.01 12.92 -19.48
C ASN A 120 18.66 12.99 -20.98
N GLU A 121 18.45 14.23 -21.41
CA GLU A 121 17.67 14.75 -22.52
C GLU A 121 18.46 14.80 -23.85
N ALA A 122 19.64 14.17 -23.94
CA ALA A 122 20.63 14.48 -24.97
C ALA A 122 20.59 13.63 -26.26
N ALA A 123 19.85 12.52 -26.33
CA ALA A 123 19.95 11.59 -27.48
C ALA A 123 18.88 11.79 -28.57
N ARG A 124 17.92 12.72 -28.39
CA ARG A 124 16.76 12.88 -29.29
C ARG A 124 16.98 13.81 -30.49
N ARG A 125 18.14 14.43 -30.69
CA ARG A 125 18.27 15.53 -31.68
C ARG A 125 19.40 15.43 -32.71
N THR A 126 20.21 14.39 -32.72
CA THR A 126 21.39 14.35 -33.60
C THR A 126 21.40 13.15 -34.53
N CYS A 127 21.27 13.46 -35.82
CA CYS A 127 21.78 12.67 -36.94
C CYS A 127 20.92 11.55 -37.56
N GLY A 128 19.61 11.76 -37.70
CA GLY A 128 18.84 11.26 -38.85
C GLY A 128 19.16 12.02 -40.15
N ARG A 129 20.44 12.36 -40.36
CA ARG A 129 20.90 13.32 -41.37
C ARG A 129 21.86 12.62 -42.33
N LEU A 130 21.43 11.60 -43.07
CA LEU A 130 22.13 11.03 -44.23
C LEU A 130 21.21 10.02 -44.95
N HIS A 131 20.36 10.51 -45.86
CA HIS A 131 20.13 9.87 -47.17
C HIS A 131 19.38 10.87 -48.08
N ARG A 132 20.17 11.55 -48.90
CA ARG A 132 19.73 12.53 -49.89
C ARG A 132 19.83 11.85 -51.25
N ARG A 133 18.76 11.95 -52.05
CA ARG A 133 18.70 11.77 -53.51
C ARG A 133 18.79 10.30 -53.96
N ARG A 134 18.09 9.81 -55.00
CA ARG A 134 17.73 10.38 -56.30
C ARG A 134 16.77 9.34 -56.96
N ASP A 135 15.62 9.75 -57.51
CA ASP A 135 15.17 9.48 -58.90
C ASP A 135 13.79 8.79 -58.80
N GLY A 136 12.74 9.06 -59.56
CA GLY A 136 12.53 9.91 -60.72
C GLY A 136 11.03 10.03 -61.01
N CYS A 137 10.70 10.86 -61.99
CA CYS A 137 9.39 11.35 -62.39
C CYS A 137 8.36 10.29 -62.86
N GLY A 138 7.08 10.63 -62.70
CA GLY A 138 5.94 10.00 -63.40
C GLY A 138 4.62 10.70 -63.05
N SER A 139 4.19 11.64 -63.90
CA SER A 139 2.96 12.45 -63.80
C SER A 139 1.64 11.64 -63.82
N PRO A 140 0.50 12.23 -63.40
CA PRO A 140 -0.81 11.61 -63.47
C PRO A 140 -1.49 11.86 -64.83
N ALA A 141 -2.24 10.88 -65.34
CA ALA A 141 -3.17 11.07 -66.46
C ALA A 141 -4.47 10.27 -66.21
N SER A 142 -5.53 11.03 -65.98
CA SER A 142 -6.94 10.86 -66.39
C SER A 142 -7.45 9.51 -66.92
N SER A 143 -8.56 9.05 -66.36
CA SER A 143 -9.80 8.70 -67.08
C SER A 143 -10.99 8.77 -66.12
#